data_AF-A0AA88Y1P7-F1
#
_entry.id   AF-A0AA88Y1P7-F1
#
_cell.length_a   1.000
_cell.length_b   1.000
_cell.length_c   1.000
_cell.angle_alpha   90.00
_cell.angle_beta   90.00
_cell.angle_gamma   90.00
#
_symmetry.space_group_name_H-M   'P 1'
#
loop_
_entity.id
_entity.type
_entity.pdbx_description
1 polymer ?
#
loop_
_entity_poly.entity_id
_entity_poly.type
_entity_poly.pdbx_seq_one_letter_code
_entity_poly.pdbx_strand_id
1 'polypeptide(L)'
;MYYRNKNVENKLRMNEASKSYKKTMNKYIRQHKKNMEDILRNLRSKFPKENWKILNGFRKKGDIKADLNELFDYFKTVNETSESGNEGIVTENDAQESLNEILNDDISIEEIKTGIAKLKTGKSAGIDGVINEFIINTNDTLLPIIHKMFCLILDSGCLPDDG
;
A
#
# COMPACT_ATOMS: atom_id res chain seq x y z
N MET A 1 37.61 38.12 -25.82
CA MET A 1 37.81 39.56 -26.15
C MET A 1 37.85 40.49 -24.93
N TYR A 2 38.14 40.04 -23.70
CA TYR A 2 38.37 40.96 -22.56
C TYR A 2 39.87 41.29 -22.37
N TYR A 3 40.74 40.30 -22.59
CA TYR A 3 42.19 40.47 -22.49
C TYR A 3 42.82 41.30 -23.62
N ARG A 4 42.05 41.67 -24.66
CA ARG A 4 42.54 42.48 -25.78
C ARG A 4 42.35 43.99 -25.56
N ASN A 5 41.33 44.43 -24.82
CA ASN A 5 41.05 45.85 -24.52
C ASN A 5 40.39 45.97 -23.14
N LYS A 6 41.18 46.32 -22.10
CA LYS A 6 40.71 46.57 -20.73
C LYS A 6 39.89 47.87 -20.69
N ASN A 7 38.59 47.75 -20.97
CA ASN A 7 37.62 48.84 -20.87
C ASN A 7 36.54 48.46 -19.84
N VAL A 8 36.09 49.45 -19.04
CA VAL A 8 34.99 49.34 -18.07
C VAL A 8 33.72 48.82 -18.75
N GLU A 9 33.44 49.27 -19.96
CA GLU A 9 32.27 48.86 -20.74
C GLU A 9 32.32 47.37 -21.12
N ASN A 10 33.51 46.86 -21.48
CA ASN A 10 33.71 45.43 -21.74
C ASN A 10 33.52 44.58 -20.47
N LYS A 11 33.91 45.11 -19.29
CA LYS A 11 33.71 44.43 -17.99
C LYS A 11 32.22 44.35 -17.64
N LEU A 12 31.48 45.44 -17.84
CA LEU A 12 30.03 45.50 -17.65
C LEU A 12 29.31 44.48 -18.55
N ARG A 13 29.59 44.50 -19.86
CA ARG A 13 28.96 43.60 -20.83
C ARG A 13 29.22 42.12 -20.52
N MET A 14 30.43 41.79 -20.04
CA MET A 14 30.77 40.43 -19.64
C MET A 14 30.02 39.99 -18.38
N ASN A 15 29.89 40.88 -17.39
CA ASN A 15 29.12 40.61 -16.18
C ASN A 15 27.62 40.42 -16.48
N GLU A 16 27.07 41.24 -17.38
CA GLU A 16 25.68 41.12 -17.84
C GLU A 16 25.44 39.80 -18.58
N ALA A 17 26.34 39.41 -19.49
CA ALA A 17 26.28 38.13 -20.17
C ALA A 17 26.35 36.95 -19.19
N SER A 18 27.23 37.01 -18.18
CA SER A 18 27.34 36.00 -17.13
C SER A 18 26.06 35.88 -16.30
N LYS A 19 25.47 37.02 -15.91
CA LYS A 19 24.17 37.05 -15.21
C LYS A 19 23.05 36.46 -16.07
N SER A 20 22.99 36.82 -17.35
CA SER A 20 21.99 36.29 -18.30
C SER A 20 22.12 34.79 -18.49
N TYR A 21 23.34 34.28 -18.63
CA TYR A 21 23.64 32.85 -18.71
C TYR A 21 23.17 32.10 -17.45
N LYS A 22 23.56 32.57 -16.25
CA LYS A 22 23.13 31.95 -14.99
C LYS A 22 21.61 31.99 -14.83
N LYS A 23 20.96 33.09 -15.24
CA LYS A 23 19.50 33.24 -15.19
C LYS A 23 18.80 32.22 -16.10
N THR A 24 19.27 32.07 -17.33
CA THR A 24 18.72 31.10 -18.30
C THR A 24 18.95 29.67 -17.82
N MET A 25 20.17 29.32 -17.39
CA MET A 25 20.46 28.01 -16.80
C MET A 25 19.54 27.68 -15.62
N ASN A 26 19.42 28.60 -14.65
CA ASN A 26 18.54 28.41 -13.49
C ASN A 26 17.07 28.29 -13.89
N LYS A 27 16.62 29.00 -14.93
CA LYS A 27 15.26 28.87 -15.48
C LYS A 27 15.00 27.44 -15.94
N TYR A 28 15.89 26.86 -16.74
CA TYR A 28 15.73 25.50 -17.26
C TYR A 28 15.84 24.44 -16.16
N ILE A 29 16.71 24.63 -15.17
CA ILE A 29 16.79 23.73 -14.01
C ILE A 29 15.47 23.74 -13.23
N ARG A 30 14.90 24.93 -12.95
CA ARG A 30 13.62 25.05 -12.26
C ARG A 30 12.48 24.42 -13.07
N GLN A 31 12.48 24.65 -14.39
CA GLN A 31 11.49 24.07 -15.29
C GLN A 31 11.55 22.55 -15.30
N HIS A 32 12.75 21.96 -15.37
CA HIS A 32 12.93 20.52 -15.31
C HIS A 32 12.43 19.94 -13.97
N LYS A 33 12.79 20.57 -12.84
CA LYS A 33 12.32 20.14 -11.51
C LYS A 33 10.80 20.19 -11.41
N LYS A 34 10.18 21.29 -11.85
CA LYS A 34 8.72 21.43 -11.86
C LYS A 34 8.04 20.36 -12.71
N ASN A 35 8.55 20.11 -13.92
CA ASN A 35 8.02 19.07 -14.79
C ASN A 35 8.10 17.68 -14.13
N MET A 36 9.20 17.37 -13.44
CA MET A 36 9.35 16.12 -12.71
C MET A 36 8.38 16.02 -11.53
N GLU A 37 8.16 17.11 -10.78
CA GLU A 37 7.16 17.16 -9.71
C GLU A 37 5.74 16.92 -10.25
N ASP A 38 5.39 17.53 -11.38
CA ASP A 38 4.09 17.35 -12.03
C ASP A 38 3.90 15.90 -12.54
N ILE A 39 4.94 15.31 -13.14
CA ILE A 39 4.95 13.91 -13.55
C ILE A 39 4.73 12.99 -12.34
N LEU A 40 5.46 13.21 -11.24
CA LEU A 40 5.33 12.41 -10.01
C LEU A 40 3.93 12.52 -9.39
N ARG A 41 3.34 13.73 -9.36
CA ARG A 41 1.97 13.97 -8.86
C ARG A 41 0.94 13.25 -9.73
N ASN A 42 1.08 13.31 -11.05
CA ASN A 42 0.18 12.64 -11.98
C ASN A 42 0.29 11.11 -11.90
N LEU A 43 1.51 10.57 -11.85
CA LEU A 43 1.76 9.13 -11.72
C LEU A 43 1.19 8.56 -10.42
N ARG A 44 1.26 9.32 -9.31
CA ARG A 44 0.70 8.89 -8.02
C ARG A 44 -0.80 8.62 -8.10
N SER A 45 -1.55 9.40 -8.88
CA SER A 45 -3.00 9.27 -9.00
C SER A 45 -3.44 8.29 -10.10
N LYS A 46 -2.70 8.21 -11.22
CA LYS A 46 -3.12 7.46 -12.41
C LYS A 46 -2.46 6.09 -12.55
N PHE A 47 -1.20 5.95 -12.14
CA PHE A 47 -0.43 4.72 -12.31
C PHE A 47 0.41 4.41 -11.05
N PRO A 48 -0.23 3.91 -9.97
CA PRO A 48 0.44 3.70 -8.69
C PRO A 48 1.66 2.79 -8.79
N LYS A 49 1.62 1.75 -9.63
CA LYS A 49 2.73 0.79 -9.80
C LYS A 49 3.99 1.44 -10.38
N GLU A 50 3.84 2.32 -11.37
CA GLU A 50 4.97 3.04 -11.97
C GLU A 50 5.56 4.07 -11.01
N ASN A 51 4.71 4.73 -10.22
CA ASN A 51 5.14 5.64 -9.17
C ASN A 51 6.03 4.93 -8.14
N TRP A 52 5.62 3.75 -7.67
CA TRP A 52 6.42 2.93 -6.74
C TRP A 52 7.73 2.44 -7.36
N LYS A 53 7.76 2.11 -8.66
CA LYS A 53 8.99 1.71 -9.36
C LYS A 53 10.04 2.83 -9.33
N ILE A 54 9.61 4.06 -9.58
CA ILE A 54 10.47 5.25 -9.52
C ILE A 54 10.93 5.49 -8.08
N LEU A 55 10.01 5.44 -7.10
CA LEU A 55 10.33 5.66 -5.69
C LEU A 55 11.32 4.63 -5.13
N ASN A 56 11.16 3.36 -5.52
CA ASN A 56 12.03 2.27 -5.09
C ASN A 56 13.41 2.35 -5.74
N GLY A 57 13.53 2.95 -6.93
CA GLY A 57 14.82 3.26 -7.55
C GLY A 57 15.64 4.32 -6.79
N PHE A 58 14.98 5.18 -6.01
CA PHE A 58 15.64 6.20 -5.18
C PHE A 58 16.02 5.72 -3.77
N ARG A 59 15.50 4.57 -3.33
CA ARG A 59 15.90 4.00 -2.04
C ARG A 59 17.35 3.55 -2.16
N LYS A 60 18.27 4.32 -1.60
CA LYS A 60 19.58 3.78 -1.24
C LYS A 60 19.31 2.64 -0.26
N LYS A 61 19.93 1.48 -0.50
CA LYS A 61 19.96 0.32 0.40
C LYS A 61 20.75 0.72 1.67
N GLY A 62 20.20 1.62 2.45
CA GLY A 62 20.67 1.90 3.80
C GLY A 62 19.90 0.97 4.71
N ASP A 63 20.60 0.10 5.43
CA ASP A 63 20.00 -0.72 6.47
C ASP A 63 19.25 0.19 7.44
N ILE A 64 17.95 -0.06 7.59
CA ILE A 64 17.20 0.44 8.74
C ILE A 64 17.80 -0.29 9.93
N LYS A 65 18.68 0.37 10.68
CA LYS A 65 19.27 -0.11 11.93
C LYS A 65 18.28 0.02 13.10
N ALA A 66 17.01 -0.30 12.88
CA ALA A 66 16.10 -0.45 14.01
C ALA A 66 16.32 -1.86 14.56
N ASP A 67 16.85 -1.95 15.77
CA ASP A 67 17.02 -3.23 16.45
C ASP A 67 15.63 -3.77 16.84
N LEU A 68 15.35 -5.03 16.48
CA LEU A 68 14.07 -5.67 16.76
C LEU A 68 13.79 -5.76 18.27
N ASN A 69 14.85 -5.83 19.08
CA ASN A 69 14.73 -5.89 20.54
C ASN A 69 14.21 -4.56 21.11
N GLU A 70 14.67 -3.43 20.58
CA GLU A 70 14.23 -2.10 20.99
C GLU A 70 12.74 -1.89 20.71
N LEU A 71 12.25 -2.42 19.59
CA LEU A 71 10.83 -2.41 19.24
C LEU A 71 10.01 -3.31 20.18
N PHE A 72 10.52 -4.51 20.49
CA PHE A 72 9.85 -5.46 21.37
C PHE A 72 9.68 -4.90 22.79
N ASP A 73 10.76 -4.35 23.36
CA ASP A 73 10.76 -3.79 24.71
C ASP A 73 9.78 -2.61 24.85
N TYR A 74 9.68 -1.78 23.82
CA TYR A 74 8.70 -0.68 23.77
C TYR A 74 7.25 -1.19 23.85
N PHE A 75 6.87 -2.16 23.02
CA PHE A 75 5.50 -2.67 23.03
C PHE A 75 5.17 -3.47 24.29
N LYS A 76 6.17 -4.10 24.90
CA LYS A 76 6.01 -4.78 26.18
C LYS A 76 5.64 -3.79 27.28
N THR A 77 6.34 -2.67 27.39
CA THR A 77 6.03 -1.63 28.40
C THR A 77 4.68 -0.97 28.16
N VAL A 78 4.28 -0.73 26.90
CA VAL A 78 2.96 -0.15 26.56
C VAL A 78 1.81 -1.06 27.02
N ASN A 79 1.96 -2.37 26.88
CA ASN A 79 0.95 -3.36 27.28
C ASN A 79 0.95 -3.65 28.79
N GLU A 80 2.01 -3.29 29.52
CA GLU A 80 2.12 -3.46 30.97
C GLU A 80 1.44 -2.31 31.76
N THR A 81 1.08 -1.20 31.09
CA THR A 81 0.40 -0.08 31.76
C THR A 81 -1.08 -0.35 32.06
N SER A 82 -1.31 -0.65 33.35
CA SER A 82 -2.54 -0.55 34.14
C SER A 82 -3.67 -1.53 33.86
N GLU A 83 -3.67 -2.59 34.67
CA GLU A 83 -4.85 -2.98 35.45
C GLU A 83 -5.57 -1.74 36.01
N SER A 84 -6.63 -1.29 35.33
CA SER A 84 -7.77 -0.61 35.95
C SER A 84 -8.88 -0.48 34.91
N GLY A 85 -9.73 -1.50 34.84
CA GLY A 85 -10.87 -1.54 33.94
C GLY A 85 -11.32 -2.95 33.64
N ASN A 86 -11.47 -3.79 34.66
CA ASN A 86 -12.34 -4.95 34.54
C ASN A 86 -13.79 -4.42 34.55
N GLU A 87 -14.17 -3.68 33.50
CA GLU A 87 -15.57 -3.60 33.11
C GLU A 87 -15.88 -4.98 32.56
N GLY A 88 -16.36 -5.85 33.44
CA GLY A 88 -16.96 -7.11 33.05
C GLY A 88 -17.96 -6.79 31.96
N ILE A 89 -17.70 -7.28 30.76
CA ILE A 89 -18.65 -7.25 29.66
C ILE A 89 -19.89 -7.96 30.18
N VAL A 90 -20.92 -7.17 30.50
CA VAL A 90 -22.26 -7.69 30.76
C VAL A 90 -22.71 -8.27 29.43
N THR A 91 -22.59 -9.59 29.26
CA THR A 91 -23.21 -10.26 28.12
C THR A 91 -24.71 -10.27 28.36
N GLU A 92 -25.41 -9.46 27.57
CA GLU A 92 -26.86 -9.49 27.41
C GLU A 92 -27.26 -10.89 26.94
N ASN A 93 -27.57 -11.78 27.88
CA ASN A 93 -27.87 -13.20 27.62
C ASN A 93 -29.14 -13.43 26.77
N ASP A 94 -29.93 -12.39 26.47
CA ASP A 94 -31.10 -12.51 25.57
C ASP A 94 -30.75 -12.25 24.09
N ALA A 95 -29.58 -11.66 23.77
CA ALA A 95 -29.11 -11.48 22.40
C ALA A 95 -28.29 -12.68 21.89
N GLN A 96 -27.82 -13.55 22.78
CA GLN A 96 -26.92 -14.65 22.45
C GLN A 96 -27.61 -15.81 21.72
N GLU A 97 -28.88 -16.09 22.01
CA GLU A 97 -29.60 -17.20 21.36
C GLU A 97 -29.82 -16.90 19.88
N SER A 98 -30.21 -15.65 19.55
CA SER A 98 -30.34 -15.17 18.17
C SER A 98 -29.02 -15.09 17.40
N LEU A 99 -27.92 -14.67 18.05
CA LEU A 99 -26.59 -14.64 17.42
C LEU A 99 -26.07 -16.04 17.12
N ASN A 100 -26.33 -17.00 18.01
CA ASN A 100 -25.94 -18.39 17.81
C ASN A 100 -26.70 -19.04 16.65
N GLU A 101 -27.97 -18.71 16.44
CA GLU A 101 -28.72 -19.18 15.27
C GLU A 101 -28.09 -18.67 13.96
N ILE A 102 -27.75 -17.38 13.88
CA ILE A 102 -27.13 -16.78 12.68
C ILE A 102 -25.72 -17.36 12.42
N LEU A 103 -24.95 -17.64 13.47
CA LEU A 103 -23.60 -18.19 13.36
C LEU A 103 -23.57 -19.68 12.98
N ASN A 104 -24.62 -20.42 13.30
CA ASN A 104 -24.75 -21.84 13.00
C ASN A 104 -25.51 -22.12 11.70
N ASP A 105 -25.98 -21.09 11.00
CA ASP A 105 -26.61 -21.23 9.69
C ASP A 105 -25.56 -21.54 8.59
N ASP A 106 -26.02 -22.22 7.54
CA ASP A 106 -25.20 -22.50 6.37
C ASP A 106 -24.74 -21.21 5.69
N ILE A 107 -23.47 -21.18 5.27
CA ILE A 107 -22.90 -20.07 4.50
C ILE A 107 -23.67 -19.93 3.18
N SER A 108 -24.27 -18.76 2.96
CA SER A 108 -25.08 -18.52 1.77
C SER A 108 -24.24 -18.25 0.53
N ILE A 109 -24.74 -18.68 -0.63
CA ILE A 109 -24.15 -18.38 -1.95
C ILE A 109 -23.97 -16.86 -2.13
N GLU A 110 -24.89 -16.05 -1.63
CA GLU A 110 -24.81 -14.59 -1.77
C GLU A 110 -23.67 -14.00 -0.93
N GLU A 111 -23.40 -14.56 0.26
CA GLU A 111 -22.26 -14.14 1.08
C GLU A 111 -20.94 -14.38 0.34
N ILE A 112 -20.80 -15.55 -0.28
CA ILE A 112 -19.63 -15.89 -1.08
C ILE A 112 -19.49 -14.96 -2.28
N LYS A 113 -20.58 -14.66 -3.00
CA LYS A 113 -20.55 -13.67 -4.10
C LYS A 113 -20.09 -12.29 -3.63
N THR A 114 -20.57 -11.82 -2.47
CA THR A 114 -20.10 -10.54 -1.93
C THR A 114 -18.63 -10.58 -1.52
N GLY A 115 -18.12 -11.74 -1.07
CA GLY A 115 -16.70 -11.98 -0.80
C GLY A 115 -15.87 -11.91 -2.08
N ILE A 116 -16.28 -12.61 -3.14
CA ILE A 116 -15.62 -12.61 -4.45
C ILE A 116 -15.58 -11.18 -5.02
N ALA A 117 -16.66 -10.42 -4.90
CA ALA A 117 -16.73 -9.03 -5.38
C ALA A 117 -15.74 -8.09 -4.65
N LYS A 118 -15.33 -8.41 -3.42
CA LYS A 118 -14.35 -7.63 -2.64
C LYS A 118 -12.90 -7.98 -3.00
N LEU A 119 -12.65 -9.04 -3.77
CA LEU A 119 -11.30 -9.45 -4.15
C LEU A 119 -10.65 -8.40 -5.06
N LYS A 120 -9.43 -7.99 -4.72
CA LYS A 120 -8.63 -7.05 -5.52
C LYS A 120 -7.87 -7.79 -6.60
N THR A 121 -7.90 -7.27 -7.82
CA THR A 121 -7.10 -7.77 -8.94
C THR A 121 -5.62 -7.35 -8.83
N GLY A 122 -4.75 -8.10 -9.51
CA GLY A 122 -3.30 -7.89 -9.56
C GLY A 122 -2.56 -8.33 -8.30
N LYS A 123 -3.15 -9.26 -7.53
CA LYS A 123 -2.52 -9.92 -6.38
C LYS A 123 -1.83 -11.20 -6.83
N SER A 124 -0.72 -11.54 -6.17
CA SER A 124 -0.06 -12.83 -6.38
C SER A 124 -0.96 -13.97 -5.92
N ALA A 125 -0.84 -15.11 -6.58
CA ALA A 125 -1.50 -16.35 -6.17
C ALA A 125 -1.01 -16.81 -4.78
N GLY A 126 -1.87 -17.55 -4.07
CA GLY A 126 -1.50 -18.21 -2.83
C GLY A 126 -0.65 -19.45 -3.06
N ILE A 127 -0.49 -20.28 -2.02
CA ILE A 127 0.19 -21.58 -2.10
C ILE A 127 -0.53 -22.53 -3.07
N ASP A 128 -1.84 -22.35 -3.21
CA ASP A 128 -2.72 -23.06 -4.15
C ASP A 128 -2.46 -22.72 -5.64
N GLY A 129 -1.69 -21.65 -5.92
CA GLY A 129 -1.44 -21.18 -7.28
C GLY A 129 -2.64 -20.50 -7.95
N VAL A 130 -3.75 -20.25 -7.24
CA VAL A 130 -4.96 -19.66 -7.80
C VAL A 130 -4.92 -18.14 -7.65
N ILE A 131 -5.03 -17.43 -8.78
CA ILE A 131 -5.07 -15.95 -8.80
C ILE A 131 -6.49 -15.43 -8.65
N ASN A 132 -6.65 -14.26 -8.03
CA ASN A 132 -7.96 -13.62 -7.82
C ASN A 132 -8.74 -13.40 -9.13
N GLU A 133 -8.05 -13.08 -10.22
CA GLU A 133 -8.68 -12.90 -11.53
C GLU A 133 -9.37 -14.16 -12.01
N PHE A 134 -8.81 -15.33 -11.70
CA PHE A 134 -9.42 -16.60 -12.06
C PHE A 134 -10.74 -16.77 -11.32
N ILE A 135 -10.73 -16.61 -9.99
CA ILE A 135 -11.91 -16.72 -9.12
C ILE A 135 -13.01 -15.73 -9.55
N ILE A 136 -12.64 -14.48 -9.85
CA ILE A 136 -13.59 -13.44 -10.28
C ILE A 136 -14.20 -13.78 -11.65
N ASN A 137 -13.40 -14.24 -12.60
CA ASN A 137 -13.86 -14.51 -13.97
C ASN A 137 -14.61 -15.83 -14.11
N THR A 138 -14.30 -16.82 -13.27
CA THR A 138 -14.96 -18.15 -13.26
C THR A 138 -15.97 -18.27 -12.13
N ASN A 139 -16.55 -17.16 -11.68
CA ASN A 139 -17.47 -17.15 -10.55
C ASN A 139 -18.61 -18.17 -10.75
N ASP A 140 -19.28 -18.17 -11.90
CA ASP A 140 -20.44 -19.04 -12.13
C ASP A 140 -20.13 -20.55 -12.04
N THR A 141 -18.90 -20.96 -12.38
CA THR A 141 -18.48 -22.37 -12.33
C THR A 141 -17.82 -22.74 -11.01
N LEU A 142 -17.09 -21.81 -10.39
CA LEU A 142 -16.32 -22.05 -9.17
C LEU A 142 -17.16 -21.84 -7.90
N LEU A 143 -18.17 -20.99 -7.96
CA LEU A 143 -19.08 -20.67 -6.86
C LEU A 143 -19.71 -21.91 -6.17
N PRO A 144 -20.30 -22.88 -6.89
CA PRO A 144 -20.85 -24.08 -6.24
C PRO A 144 -19.77 -24.94 -5.55
N ILE A 145 -18.54 -24.93 -6.07
CA ILE A 145 -17.41 -25.65 -5.49
C ILE A 145 -16.96 -24.96 -4.19
N ILE A 146 -16.79 -23.65 -4.24
CA ILE A 146 -16.40 -22.83 -3.08
C ILE A 146 -17.47 -22.92 -1.97
N HIS A 147 -18.75 -22.84 -2.33
CA HIS A 147 -19.86 -23.00 -1.40
C HIS A 147 -19.81 -24.35 -0.70
N LYS A 148 -19.69 -25.44 -1.47
CA LYS A 148 -19.59 -26.78 -0.90
C LYS A 148 -18.37 -26.93 0.01
N MET A 149 -17.23 -26.35 -0.37
CA MET A 149 -16.01 -26.40 0.45
C MET A 149 -16.20 -25.67 1.78
N PHE A 150 -16.80 -24.47 1.77
CA PHE A 150 -17.05 -23.71 2.99
C PHE A 150 -18.06 -24.39 3.92
N CYS A 151 -19.18 -24.91 3.40
CA CYS A 151 -20.12 -25.70 4.20
C CYS A 151 -19.45 -26.95 4.79
N LEU A 152 -18.63 -27.67 4.01
CA LEU A 152 -17.90 -28.83 4.51
C LEU A 152 -16.92 -28.48 5.64
N ILE A 153 -16.21 -27.36 5.55
CA ILE A 153 -15.30 -26.90 6.62
C ILE A 153 -16.12 -26.51 7.87
N LEU A 154 -17.25 -25.84 7.69
CA LEU A 154 -18.14 -25.45 8.78
C LEU A 154 -18.72 -26.68 9.51
N ASP A 155 -19.21 -27.66 8.75
CA ASP A 155 -19.80 -28.90 9.29
C ASP A 155 -18.77 -29.81 9.96
N SER A 156 -17.59 -29.95 9.35
CA SER A 156 -16.57 -30.89 9.83
C SER A 156 -15.66 -30.30 10.90
N GLY A 157 -15.54 -28.97 10.98
CA GLY A 157 -14.53 -28.29 11.79
C GLY A 157 -13.09 -28.57 11.36
N CYS A 158 -12.88 -29.27 10.25
CA CYS A 158 -11.57 -29.64 9.73
C CYS A 158 -11.06 -28.56 8.78
N LEU A 159 -9.97 -27.90 9.16
CA LEU A 159 -9.27 -26.97 8.27
C LEU A 159 -8.40 -27.74 7.28
N PRO A 160 -8.26 -27.26 6.02
CA PRO A 160 -7.30 -27.82 5.09
C PRO A 160 -5.88 -27.63 5.62
N ASP A 161 -5.07 -28.68 5.57
CA ASP A 161 -3.66 -28.64 5.97
C ASP A 161 -2.86 -27.68 5.07
N ASP A 162 -1.92 -26.97 5.69
CA ASP A 162 -0.93 -26.15 5.00
C ASP A 162 0.03 -27.07 4.22
N GLY A 163 -0.23 -27.26 2.93
CA GLY A 163 0.68 -27.97 2.02
C GLY A 163 2.01 -27.25 1.81
#